data_AF-A0A392PL47-F1
#
_entry.id   AF-A0A392PL47-F1
#
_cell.length_a   1.000
_cell.length_b   1.000
_cell.length_c   1.000
_cell.angle_alpha   90.00
_cell.angle_beta   90.00
_cell.angle_gamma   90.00
#
_symmetry.space_group_name_H-M   'P 1'
#
loop_
_entity.id
_entity.type
_entity.pdbx_description
1 polymer ?
#
loop_
_entity_poly.entity_id
_entity_poly.type
_entity_poly.pdbx_seq_one_letter_code
_entity_poly.pdbx_strand_id
1 'polypeptide(L)'
;RNAVCDCDLTDIHLEGYPYTWIKSRGSPNVIEERLDRAMANSKWLLIFPSVKLVNLLTSHSDHSPILLQNSPTVRNGRTYSFRFENSWLKEDDIGEVVEEGWGRERGVDITSKTTRCAEKLKGWGRRKRMRGPRETRKVVSPGRSILETTGQDALA
;
A
#
# COMPACT_ATOMS: atom_id res chain seq x y z
N ARG A 1 11.34 0.75 -30.68
CA ARG A 1 11.67 2.10 -30.14
C ARG A 1 11.19 3.21 -31.06
N ASN A 2 11.22 3.04 -32.39
CA ASN A 2 10.74 4.04 -33.36
C ASN A 2 9.31 4.53 -33.08
N ALA A 3 8.35 3.61 -32.89
CA ALA A 3 6.96 4.00 -32.60
C ALA A 3 6.78 4.91 -31.37
N VAL A 4 7.66 4.84 -30.36
CA VAL A 4 7.61 5.72 -29.18
C VAL A 4 8.03 7.13 -29.57
N CYS A 5 9.14 7.26 -30.31
CA CYS A 5 9.62 8.54 -30.83
C CYS A 5 8.65 9.14 -31.86
N ASP A 6 8.13 8.33 -32.77
CA ASP A 6 7.20 8.75 -33.82
C ASP A 6 5.88 9.30 -33.24
N CYS A 7 5.49 8.81 -32.05
CA CYS A 7 4.31 9.27 -31.33
C CYS A 7 4.59 10.38 -30.30
N ASP A 8 5.82 10.92 -30.24
CA ASP A 8 6.24 11.92 -29.25
C ASP A 8 6.04 11.44 -27.80
N LEU A 9 6.12 10.13 -27.54
CA LEU A 9 5.85 9.56 -26.22
C LEU A 9 7.11 9.55 -25.34
N THR A 10 6.95 10.05 -24.11
CA THR A 10 7.98 10.02 -23.07
C THR A 10 7.44 9.34 -21.81
N ASP A 11 8.27 8.56 -21.14
CA ASP A 11 7.92 7.94 -19.86
C ASP A 11 7.63 8.98 -18.77
N ILE A 12 6.52 8.78 -18.06
CA ILE A 12 6.24 9.54 -16.85
C ILE A 12 7.09 8.98 -15.71
N HIS A 13 7.73 9.88 -14.95
CA HIS A 13 8.54 9.52 -13.80
C HIS A 13 7.71 8.74 -12.75
N LEU A 14 8.26 7.63 -12.24
CA LEU A 14 7.66 6.85 -11.15
C LEU A 14 8.42 7.10 -9.85
N GLU A 15 7.68 7.51 -8.84
CA GLU A 15 8.12 7.72 -7.48
C GLU A 15 7.77 6.50 -6.61
N GLY A 16 8.62 6.22 -5.62
CA GLY A 16 8.47 5.08 -4.72
C GLY A 16 9.25 3.86 -5.20
N TYR A 17 8.73 2.67 -4.90
CA TYR A 17 9.40 1.42 -5.25
C TYR A 17 9.50 1.25 -6.77
N PRO A 18 10.66 0.89 -7.34
CA PRO A 18 10.85 0.94 -8.79
C PRO A 18 10.21 -0.23 -9.55
N TYR A 19 9.92 -1.35 -8.88
CA TYR A 19 9.40 -2.56 -9.49
C TYR A 19 7.88 -2.67 -9.33
N THR A 20 7.21 -3.05 -10.41
CA THR A 20 5.74 -3.13 -10.45
C THR A 20 5.27 -4.57 -10.43
N TRP A 21 6.18 -5.54 -10.55
CA TRP A 21 5.91 -6.96 -10.48
C TRP A 21 6.97 -7.69 -9.66
N ILE A 22 6.57 -8.75 -8.97
CA ILE A 22 7.45 -9.61 -8.18
C ILE A 22 7.03 -11.08 -8.21
N LYS A 23 7.99 -11.93 -8.53
CA LYS A 23 7.90 -13.40 -8.43
C LYS A 23 8.51 -13.90 -7.13
N SER A 24 7.95 -14.99 -6.60
CA SER A 24 8.56 -15.76 -5.49
C SER A 24 8.87 -14.91 -4.25
N ARG A 25 7.97 -13.97 -3.93
CA ARG A 25 8.09 -13.05 -2.79
C ARG A 25 8.42 -13.79 -1.50
N GLY A 26 9.48 -13.35 -0.80
CA GLY A 26 9.90 -13.93 0.47
C GLY A 26 10.77 -15.19 0.36
N SER A 27 11.25 -15.53 -0.85
CA SER A 27 12.19 -16.63 -1.08
C SER A 27 13.57 -16.11 -1.55
N PRO A 28 14.63 -16.93 -1.48
CA PRO A 28 15.93 -16.60 -2.07
C PRO A 28 15.90 -16.40 -3.60
N ASN A 29 14.87 -16.94 -4.27
CA ASN A 29 14.69 -16.85 -5.72
C ASN A 29 13.73 -15.72 -6.11
N VAL A 30 13.69 -14.63 -5.32
CA VAL A 30 12.86 -13.46 -5.61
C VAL A 30 13.34 -12.79 -6.89
N ILE A 31 12.40 -12.45 -7.77
CA ILE A 31 12.67 -11.70 -9.00
C ILE A 31 11.70 -10.54 -9.03
N GLU A 32 12.20 -9.34 -9.33
CA GLU A 32 11.41 -8.12 -9.41
C GLU A 32 11.65 -7.43 -10.73
N GLU A 33 10.56 -7.00 -11.37
CA GLU A 33 10.61 -6.36 -12.67
C GLU A 33 9.66 -5.15 -12.72
N ARG A 34 9.98 -4.20 -13.59
CA ARG A 34 9.10 -3.08 -13.90
C ARG A 34 8.39 -3.34 -15.21
N LEU A 35 7.23 -3.96 -15.13
CA LEU A 35 6.41 -4.34 -16.28
C LEU A 35 5.40 -3.25 -16.67
N ASP A 36 5.00 -2.43 -15.71
CA ASP A 36 3.96 -1.43 -15.87
C ASP A 36 4.57 -0.03 -16.02
N ARG A 37 4.20 0.67 -17.10
CA ARG A 37 4.70 2.01 -17.44
C ARG A 37 3.56 2.85 -18.02
N ALA A 38 3.58 4.15 -17.76
CA ALA A 38 2.73 5.11 -18.46
C ALA A 38 3.62 6.11 -19.19
N MET A 39 3.25 6.40 -20.43
CA MET A 39 3.92 7.37 -21.29
C MET A 39 2.92 8.46 -21.68
N ALA A 40 3.42 9.67 -21.88
CA ALA A 40 2.62 10.79 -22.33
C ALA A 40 3.38 11.57 -23.41
N ASN A 41 2.63 12.24 -24.28
CA ASN A 41 3.22 13.12 -25.27
C ASN A 41 3.47 14.52 -24.72
N SER A 42 4.29 15.30 -25.45
CA SER A 42 4.70 16.64 -25.01
C SER A 42 3.50 17.57 -24.81
N LYS A 43 2.48 17.47 -25.67
CA LYS A 43 1.24 18.26 -25.53
C LYS A 43 0.51 17.98 -24.22
N TRP A 44 0.44 16.73 -23.79
CA TRP A 44 -0.21 16.36 -22.54
C TRP A 44 0.63 16.74 -21.31
N LEU A 45 1.95 16.60 -21.38
CA LEU A 45 2.87 17.02 -20.33
C LEU A 45 2.85 18.54 -20.09
N LEU A 46 2.57 19.34 -21.12
CA LEU A 46 2.34 20.79 -20.97
C LEU A 46 1.08 21.11 -20.15
N ILE A 47 0.04 20.28 -20.24
CA ILE A 47 -1.20 20.45 -19.47
C ILE A 47 -0.98 20.02 -18.00
N PHE A 48 -0.15 18.99 -17.79
CA PHE A 48 0.13 18.43 -16.45
C PHE A 48 1.63 18.41 -16.14
N PRO A 49 2.27 19.58 -15.94
CA PRO A 49 3.72 19.67 -15.79
C PRO A 49 4.25 19.01 -14.50
N SER A 50 3.38 18.80 -13.51
CA SER A 50 3.72 18.14 -12.24
C SER A 50 3.24 16.67 -12.18
N VAL A 51 2.90 16.08 -13.33
CA VAL A 51 2.47 14.69 -13.38
C VAL A 51 3.59 13.75 -12.92
N LYS A 52 3.20 12.76 -12.12
CA LYS A 52 4.06 11.66 -11.71
C LYS A 52 3.24 10.39 -11.56
N LEU A 53 3.94 9.26 -11.62
CA LEU A 53 3.42 7.97 -11.22
C LEU A 53 3.89 7.70 -9.78
N VAL A 54 3.05 7.05 -8.98
CA VAL A 54 3.42 6.59 -7.63
C VAL A 54 3.15 5.09 -7.56
N ASN A 55 4.14 4.32 -7.16
CA ASN A 55 3.97 2.88 -6.96
C ASN A 55 3.31 2.61 -5.60
N LEU A 56 2.16 1.93 -5.61
CA LEU A 56 1.44 1.51 -4.42
C LEU A 56 1.76 0.05 -4.12
N LEU A 57 2.57 -0.17 -3.10
CA LEU A 57 2.92 -1.53 -2.67
C LEU A 57 1.68 -2.33 -2.26
N THR A 58 1.62 -3.57 -2.71
CA THR A 58 0.57 -4.54 -2.33
C THR A 58 1.19 -5.83 -1.83
N SER A 59 0.58 -6.38 -0.79
CA SER A 59 0.95 -7.67 -0.19
C SER A 59 0.19 -8.86 -0.78
N HIS A 60 -0.87 -8.60 -1.55
CA HIS A 60 -1.82 -9.63 -2.00
C HIS A 60 -1.84 -9.85 -3.51
N SER A 61 -0.99 -9.15 -4.25
CA SER A 61 -0.80 -9.31 -5.69
C SER A 61 0.70 -9.38 -5.99
N ASP A 62 1.05 -10.07 -7.07
CA ASP A 62 2.39 -10.05 -7.65
C ASP A 62 2.64 -8.74 -8.42
N HIS A 63 1.59 -8.07 -8.92
CA HIS A 63 1.65 -6.71 -9.43
C HIS A 63 1.35 -5.65 -8.35
N SER A 64 2.08 -4.53 -8.36
CA SER A 64 1.81 -3.34 -7.56
C SER A 64 1.05 -2.28 -8.38
N PRO A 65 -0.10 -1.76 -7.91
CA PRO A 65 -0.82 -0.71 -8.61
C PRO A 65 0.02 0.56 -8.81
N ILE A 66 -0.06 1.16 -9.99
CA ILE A 66 0.51 2.48 -10.28
C ILE A 66 -0.59 3.54 -10.20
N LEU A 67 -0.37 4.56 -9.38
CA LEU A 67 -1.23 5.75 -9.31
C LEU A 67 -0.66 6.86 -10.19
N LEU A 68 -1.41 7.30 -11.20
CA LEU A 68 -1.11 8.55 -11.92
C LEU A 68 -1.62 9.73 -11.09
N GLN A 69 -0.70 10.61 -10.71
CA GLN A 69 -0.98 11.82 -9.96
C GLN A 69 -0.63 13.04 -10.82
N ASN A 70 -1.66 13.75 -11.29
CA ASN A 70 -1.54 14.92 -12.17
C ASN A 70 -1.84 16.27 -11.48
N SER A 71 -2.15 16.24 -10.19
CA SER A 71 -2.31 17.43 -9.35
C SER A 71 -1.69 17.19 -7.97
N PRO A 72 -1.36 18.25 -7.20
CA PRO A 72 -1.10 18.09 -5.78
C PRO A 72 -2.27 17.37 -5.14
N THR A 73 -2.01 16.41 -4.25
CA THR A 73 -3.05 15.85 -3.40
C THR A 73 -3.56 16.94 -2.48
N VAL A 74 -4.55 17.71 -2.94
CA VAL A 74 -5.32 18.58 -2.07
C VAL A 74 -6.07 17.62 -1.15
N ARG A 75 -5.64 17.55 0.11
CA ARG A 75 -6.45 16.94 1.16
C ARG A 75 -7.66 17.86 1.35
N ASN A 76 -8.62 17.79 0.43
CA ASN A 76 -9.95 18.27 0.70
C ASN A 76 -10.35 17.58 2.01
N GLY A 77 -10.81 18.37 2.98
CA GLY A 77 -11.36 17.89 4.24
C GLY A 77 -12.61 17.05 3.95
N ARG A 78 -12.42 15.87 3.36
CA ARG A 78 -13.47 14.88 3.16
C ARG A 78 -13.92 14.53 4.56
N THR A 79 -15.15 14.89 4.86
CA THR A 79 -15.96 14.26 5.91
C THR A 79 -15.97 12.77 5.60
N TYR A 80 -14.99 12.05 6.12
CA TYR A 80 -14.88 10.62 5.91
C TYR A 80 -16.06 10.00 6.66
N SER A 81 -17.08 9.58 5.92
CA SER A 81 -18.14 8.74 6.46
C SER A 81 -17.49 7.49 7.03
N PHE A 82 -17.97 7.04 8.18
CA PHE A 82 -17.47 5.82 8.78
C PHE A 82 -17.60 4.65 7.80
N ARG A 83 -16.51 3.87 7.64
CA ARG A 83 -16.49 2.60 6.92
C ARG A 83 -15.73 1.60 7.77
N PHE A 84 -16.30 0.42 7.93
CA PHE A 84 -15.63 -0.70 8.56
C PHE A 84 -14.62 -1.30 7.56
N GLU A 85 -13.39 -1.53 7.97
CA GLU A 85 -12.39 -2.21 7.15
C GLU A 85 -12.30 -3.67 7.56
N ASN A 86 -12.42 -4.61 6.62
CA ASN A 86 -12.34 -6.05 6.92
C ASN A 86 -11.00 -6.47 7.55
N SER A 87 -9.93 -5.70 7.33
CA SER A 87 -8.63 -5.89 7.97
C SER A 87 -8.72 -5.79 9.50
N TRP A 88 -9.66 -5.02 10.04
CA TRP A 88 -9.84 -4.85 11.48
C TRP A 88 -10.24 -6.14 12.20
N LEU A 89 -10.85 -7.09 11.49
CA LEU A 89 -11.16 -8.41 12.04
C LEU A 89 -9.91 -9.25 12.37
N LYS A 90 -8.72 -8.82 11.91
CA LYS A 90 -7.45 -9.48 12.20
C LYS A 90 -6.72 -8.88 13.42
N GLU A 91 -7.25 -7.80 14.00
CA GLU A 91 -6.65 -7.17 15.17
C GLU A 91 -7.24 -7.79 16.44
N ASP A 92 -6.39 -8.22 17.37
CA ASP A 92 -6.80 -8.93 18.58
C ASP A 92 -7.74 -8.10 19.48
N ASP A 93 -7.59 -6.76 19.46
CA ASP A 93 -8.33 -5.81 20.30
C ASP A 93 -9.63 -5.29 19.66
N ILE A 94 -10.03 -5.76 18.46
CA ILE A 94 -11.27 -5.29 17.81
C ILE A 94 -12.52 -5.60 18.64
N GLY A 95 -12.57 -6.77 19.29
CA GLY A 95 -13.70 -7.20 20.09
C GLY A 95 -13.96 -6.27 21.27
N GLU A 96 -12.90 -5.87 21.97
CA GLU A 96 -12.97 -4.95 23.12
C GLU A 96 -13.52 -3.58 22.70
N VAL A 97 -13.07 -3.06 21.55
CA VAL A 97 -13.53 -1.76 21.01
C VAL A 97 -15.01 -1.81 20.63
N VAL A 98 -15.46 -2.92 20.04
CA VAL A 98 -16.88 -3.12 19.69
C VAL A 98 -17.72 -3.25 20.96
N GLU A 99 -17.29 -4.02 21.96
CA GLU A 99 -18.03 -4.18 23.22
C GLU A 99 -18.13 -2.84 23.97
N GLU A 100 -17.03 -2.10 24.09
CA GLU A 100 -16.99 -0.78 24.71
C GLU A 100 -17.90 0.21 23.97
N GLY A 101 -17.84 0.23 22.63
CA GLY A 101 -18.68 1.08 21.79
C GLY A 101 -20.16 0.71 21.86
N TRP A 102 -20.48 -0.58 21.97
CA TRP A 102 -21.86 -1.06 22.02
C TRP A 102 -22.51 -0.72 23.35
N GLY A 103 -21.76 -0.86 24.45
CA GLY A 103 -22.17 -0.59 25.81
C GLY A 103 -23.24 -1.56 26.35
N ARG A 104 -23.30 -1.66 27.68
CA ARG A 104 -24.15 -2.64 28.39
C ARG A 104 -25.52 -2.10 28.79
N GLU A 105 -25.77 -0.82 28.52
CA GLU A 105 -27.03 -0.13 28.83
C GLU A 105 -28.20 -0.76 28.08
N ARG A 106 -29.30 -0.99 28.80
CA ARG A 106 -30.58 -1.44 28.24
C ARG A 106 -31.44 -0.21 27.91
N GLY A 107 -32.34 -0.33 26.93
CA GLY A 107 -33.26 0.74 26.54
C GLY A 107 -32.66 1.85 25.66
N VAL A 108 -31.37 1.77 25.30
CA VAL A 108 -30.76 2.66 24.31
C VAL A 108 -31.11 2.17 22.90
N ASP A 109 -31.56 3.09 22.05
CA ASP A 109 -31.89 2.82 20.66
C ASP A 109 -30.69 2.27 19.86
N ILE A 110 -31.01 1.37 18.92
CA ILE A 110 -30.02 0.69 18.10
C ILE A 110 -29.16 1.67 17.28
N THR A 111 -29.74 2.76 16.76
CA THR A 111 -29.00 3.76 15.97
C THR A 111 -28.01 4.54 16.82
N SER A 112 -28.34 4.77 18.09
CA SER A 112 -27.44 5.39 19.06
C SER A 112 -26.26 4.47 19.39
N LYS A 113 -26.53 3.17 19.58
CA LYS A 113 -25.47 2.17 19.80
C LYS A 113 -24.54 2.04 18.60
N THR A 114 -25.09 1.92 17.39
CA THR A 114 -24.28 1.80 16.17
C THR A 114 -23.45 3.05 15.90
N THR A 115 -24.00 4.25 16.15
CA THR A 115 -23.25 5.52 16.04
C THR A 115 -22.09 5.58 17.03
N ARG A 116 -22.31 5.16 18.28
CA ARG A 116 -21.26 5.10 19.31
C ARG A 116 -20.16 4.10 18.92
N CYS A 117 -20.53 2.90 18.47
CA CYS A 117 -19.58 1.93 17.92
C CYS A 117 -18.78 2.51 16.75
N ALA A 118 -19.44 3.17 15.80
CA ALA A 118 -18.80 3.76 14.63
C ALA A 118 -17.74 4.79 15.01
N GLU A 119 -18.02 5.70 15.94
CA GLU A 119 -17.04 6.71 16.38
C GLU A 119 -15.87 6.09 17.16
N LYS A 120 -16.13 5.10 18.03
CA LYS A 120 -15.08 4.35 18.73
C LYS A 120 -14.15 3.62 17.74
N LEU A 121 -14.74 2.88 16.80
CA LEU A 121 -14.02 2.16 15.74
C LEU A 121 -13.25 3.10 14.82
N LYS A 122 -13.82 4.25 14.48
CA LYS A 122 -13.15 5.28 13.67
C LYS A 122 -11.92 5.85 14.36
N GLY A 123 -12.03 6.16 15.66
CA GLY A 123 -10.89 6.61 16.46
C GLY A 123 -9.81 5.55 16.60
N TRP A 124 -10.21 4.32 16.87
CA TRP A 124 -9.31 3.17 16.98
C TRP A 124 -8.63 2.81 15.66
N GLY A 125 -9.38 2.72 14.56
CA GLY A 125 -8.88 2.41 13.22
C GLY A 125 -7.88 3.45 12.71
N ARG A 126 -8.07 4.73 13.03
CA ARG A 126 -7.08 5.78 12.75
C ARG A 126 -5.75 5.53 13.46
N ARG A 127 -5.77 5.07 14.72
CA ARG A 127 -4.55 4.73 15.47
C ARG A 127 -3.85 3.52 14.88
N LYS A 128 -4.60 2.49 14.47
CA LYS A 128 -4.05 1.29 13.82
C LYS A 128 -3.40 1.62 12.48
N ARG A 129 -4.05 2.43 11.64
CA ARG A 129 -3.51 2.87 10.35
C ARG A 129 -2.17 3.63 10.48
N MET A 130 -1.99 4.42 11.54
CA MET A 130 -0.72 5.12 11.80
C MET A 130 0.40 4.19 12.27
N ARG A 131 0.09 3.02 12.86
CA ARG A 131 1.08 2.02 13.26
C ARG A 131 1.60 1.17 12.09
N GLY A 132 1.01 1.31 10.89
CA GLY A 132 1.30 0.50 9.71
C GLY A 132 0.74 -0.91 9.83
N PRO A 133 0.67 -1.68 8.71
CA PRO A 133 0.33 -3.08 8.77
C PRO A 133 1.33 -3.79 9.68
N ARG A 134 0.84 -4.45 10.73
CA ARG A 134 1.63 -5.51 11.35
C ARG A 134 1.67 -6.62 10.32
N GLU A 135 2.79 -6.74 9.62
CA GLU A 135 3.12 -7.96 8.91
C GLU A 135 2.93 -9.08 9.94
N THR A 136 1.88 -9.88 9.80
CA THR A 136 1.84 -11.17 10.49
C THR A 136 3.02 -11.91 9.90
N ARG A 137 4.17 -11.83 10.58
CA ARG A 137 5.31 -12.70 10.33
C ARG A 137 4.73 -14.10 10.41
N LYS A 138 4.39 -14.69 9.26
CA LYS A 138 4.50 -16.14 9.14
C LYS A 138 5.94 -16.39 9.56
N VAL A 139 6.09 -17.08 10.68
CA VAL A 139 7.37 -17.39 11.30
C VAL A 139 8.24 -18.01 10.21
N VAL A 140 9.11 -17.21 9.61
CA VAL A 140 10.25 -17.73 8.88
C VAL A 140 11.24 -18.08 9.97
N SER A 141 11.36 -19.39 10.21
CA SER A 141 12.32 -19.97 11.12
C SER A 141 13.70 -19.32 10.91
N PRO A 142 14.35 -18.76 11.96
CA PRO A 142 15.66 -18.17 11.82
C PRO A 142 16.71 -19.29 11.73
N GLY A 143 17.18 -19.56 10.52
CA GLY A 143 18.15 -20.60 10.20
C GLY A 143 19.43 -20.04 9.57
N ARG A 144 20.26 -19.44 10.43
CA ARG A 144 21.75 -19.31 10.34
C ARG A 144 22.37 -18.33 9.33
N SER A 145 23.07 -17.35 9.91
CA SER A 145 24.22 -16.63 9.34
C SER A 145 25.43 -17.56 9.20
N ILE A 146 26.19 -17.48 8.10
CA ILE A 146 27.65 -17.70 8.09
C ILE A 146 28.30 -16.82 6.99
N LEU A 147 28.98 -15.77 7.46
CA LEU A 147 30.30 -15.21 7.11
C LEU A 147 30.63 -14.73 5.68
N GLU A 148 31.16 -13.50 5.67
CA GLU A 148 32.17 -13.01 4.74
C GLU A 148 33.35 -13.99 4.62
N THR A 149 33.77 -14.28 3.39
CA THR A 149 35.19 -14.46 3.06
C THR A 149 35.46 -13.84 1.71
N THR A 150 36.28 -12.79 1.75
CA THR A 150 37.23 -12.37 0.72
C THR A 150 38.01 -13.57 0.16
N GLY A 151 38.30 -13.57 -1.15
CA GLY A 151 39.26 -14.51 -1.73
C GLY A 151 39.18 -14.62 -3.26
N GLN A 152 40.24 -14.13 -3.91
CA GLN A 152 40.54 -14.12 -5.34
C GLN A 152 40.66 -15.49 -6.04
N ASP A 153 40.60 -15.41 -7.37
CA ASP A 153 41.18 -16.27 -8.42
C ASP A 153 40.65 -17.71 -8.63
N ALA A 154 40.15 -17.99 -9.84
CA ALA A 154 40.93 -18.67 -10.88
C ALA A 154 40.11 -18.98 -12.14
N LEU A 155 40.80 -18.87 -13.27
CA LEU A 155 40.43 -19.16 -14.65
C LEU A 155 39.75 -20.52 -14.89
N ALA A 156 38.76 -20.51 -15.78
CA ALA A 156 38.68 -21.37 -16.97
C ALA A 156 37.71 -20.74 -17.99
#